data_AF-A0A4U1GD98-F1
#
_entry.id   AF-A0A4U1GD98-F1
#
_cell.length_a   1.000
_cell.length_b   1.000
_cell.length_c   1.000
_cell.angle_alpha   90.00
_cell.angle_beta   90.00
_cell.angle_gamma   90.00
#
_symmetry.space_group_name_H-M   'P 1'
#
loop_
_entity.id
_entity.type
_entity.pdbx_description
1 polymer ?
#
loop_
_entity_poly.entity_id
_entity_poly.type
_entity_poly.pdbx_seq_one_letter_code
_entity_poly.pdbx_strand_id
1 'polypeptide(L)'
;MASITPRARVIEDSVHLEKNISTYLCLLLGIDLKTTKLFKSEAMSFDVKLNLLLELNYFDKLKREKFRRFSEIRNKFAHLADVITFTDCYERLGGIENHFKRWYPSAAIKKSGEDLNKEYYNLLKTDLFEDITDFTEYFDSTKKKELEVKEKAERYSLILKEMNKLAKTGTEQRRIFQYIKRRVQETMRNSFEY
;
A
#
# COMPACT_ATOMS: atom_id res chain seq x y z
N MET A 1 -11.70 -26.67 15.84
CA MET A 1 -11.36 -25.75 14.73
C MET A 1 -9.99 -25.16 15.02
N ALA A 2 -9.02 -25.30 14.13
CA ALA A 2 -7.71 -24.69 14.34
C ALA A 2 -7.85 -23.15 14.31
N SER A 3 -7.38 -22.47 15.36
CA SER A 3 -7.37 -21.00 15.40
C SER A 3 -6.38 -20.46 14.38
N ILE A 4 -6.81 -19.52 13.53
CA ILE A 4 -5.93 -18.82 12.60
C ILE A 4 -4.84 -18.09 13.39
N THR A 5 -3.57 -18.32 13.05
CA THR A 5 -2.43 -17.69 13.72
C THR A 5 -2.33 -16.20 13.34
N PRO A 6 -1.75 -15.33 14.18
CA PRO A 6 -1.50 -13.93 13.83
C PRO A 6 -0.75 -13.77 12.51
N ARG A 7 0.26 -14.61 12.26
CA ARG A 7 0.99 -14.64 10.99
C ARG A 7 0.08 -14.93 9.80
N ALA A 8 -0.67 -16.04 9.82
CA ALA A 8 -1.53 -16.42 8.71
C ALA A 8 -2.53 -15.29 8.40
N ARG A 9 -3.13 -14.72 9.45
CA ARG A 9 -4.06 -13.60 9.35
C ARG A 9 -3.45 -12.37 8.68
N VAL A 10 -2.30 -11.91 9.15
CA VAL A 10 -1.62 -10.72 8.59
C VAL A 10 -1.24 -10.94 7.13
N ILE A 11 -0.77 -12.13 6.78
CA ILE A 11 -0.42 -12.47 5.41
C ILE A 11 -1.65 -12.50 4.50
N GLU A 12 -2.74 -13.16 4.91
CA GLU A 12 -3.99 -13.19 4.15
C GLU A 12 -4.57 -11.79 3.93
N ASP A 13 -4.68 -10.99 5.00
CA ASP A 13 -5.14 -9.61 4.90
C ASP A 13 -4.24 -8.78 3.95
N SER A 14 -2.92 -8.99 3.98
CA SER A 14 -1.98 -8.29 3.09
C SER A 14 -2.14 -8.69 1.63
N VAL A 15 -2.43 -9.96 1.33
CA VAL A 15 -2.68 -10.43 -0.03
C VAL A 15 -3.97 -9.82 -0.58
N HIS A 16 -5.01 -9.72 0.25
CA HIS A 16 -6.26 -9.04 -0.13
C HIS A 16 -6.04 -7.54 -0.40
N LEU A 17 -5.30 -6.86 0.48
CA LEU A 17 -4.95 -5.46 0.29
C LEU A 17 -4.12 -5.27 -0.98
N GLU A 18 -3.12 -6.13 -1.22
CA GLU A 18 -2.29 -6.09 -2.43
C GLU A 18 -3.10 -6.22 -3.71
N LYS A 19 -4.10 -7.11 -3.73
CA LYS A 19 -4.99 -7.27 -4.87
C LYS A 19 -5.75 -5.98 -5.15
N ASN A 20 -6.28 -5.32 -4.11
CA ASN A 20 -7.01 -4.06 -4.30
C ASN A 20 -6.09 -2.92 -4.76
N ILE A 21 -4.89 -2.80 -4.18
CA ILE A 21 -3.88 -1.84 -4.64
C ILE A 21 -3.53 -2.09 -6.11
N SER A 22 -3.38 -3.34 -6.52
CA SER A 22 -3.09 -3.73 -7.91
C SER A 22 -4.21 -3.33 -8.86
N THR A 23 -5.45 -3.61 -8.49
CA THR A 23 -6.64 -3.16 -9.25
C THR A 23 -6.65 -1.65 -9.39
N TYR A 24 -6.40 -0.93 -8.30
CA TYR A 24 -6.42 0.52 -8.31
C TYR A 24 -5.31 1.13 -9.18
N LEU A 25 -4.08 0.65 -9.04
CA LEU A 25 -2.99 1.06 -9.91
C LEU A 25 -3.37 0.79 -11.37
N CYS A 26 -3.94 -0.36 -11.70
CA CYS A 26 -4.40 -0.64 -13.06
C CYS A 26 -5.44 0.39 -13.54
N LEU A 27 -6.45 0.70 -12.73
CA LEU A 27 -7.48 1.70 -13.06
C LEU A 27 -6.89 3.09 -13.33
N LEU A 28 -5.99 3.57 -12.48
CA LEU A 28 -5.31 4.85 -12.68
C LEU A 28 -4.49 4.94 -13.94
N LEU A 29 -3.87 3.81 -14.28
CA LEU A 29 -2.93 3.72 -15.39
C LEU A 29 -3.66 3.44 -16.71
N GLY A 30 -4.99 3.23 -16.68
CA GLY A 30 -5.77 2.80 -17.84
C GLY A 30 -5.35 1.41 -18.35
N ILE A 31 -4.86 0.55 -17.46
CA ILE A 31 -4.36 -0.78 -17.79
C ILE A 31 -5.40 -1.82 -17.42
N ASP A 32 -5.65 -2.77 -18.32
CA ASP A 32 -6.48 -3.92 -18.00
C ASP A 32 -5.73 -4.90 -17.08
N LEU A 33 -6.27 -5.11 -15.88
CA LEU A 33 -5.76 -6.03 -14.87
C LEU A 33 -5.64 -7.47 -15.42
N LYS A 34 -6.51 -7.88 -16.34
CA LYS A 34 -6.51 -9.24 -16.90
C LYS A 34 -5.30 -9.48 -17.82
N THR A 35 -4.88 -8.46 -18.56
CA THR A 35 -3.83 -8.57 -19.58
C THR A 35 -2.46 -8.17 -19.06
N THR A 36 -2.37 -7.32 -18.04
CA THR A 36 -1.09 -6.87 -17.51
C THR A 36 -0.35 -7.98 -16.75
N LYS A 37 0.94 -8.12 -17.03
CA LYS A 37 1.86 -8.95 -16.22
C LYS A 37 2.44 -8.18 -15.03
N LEU A 38 2.41 -6.85 -15.07
CA LEU A 38 3.16 -5.99 -14.16
C LEU A 38 2.60 -5.99 -12.73
N PHE A 39 1.28 -5.98 -12.61
CA PHE A 39 0.60 -5.89 -11.31
C PHE A 39 0.15 -7.26 -10.77
N LYS A 40 0.48 -8.35 -11.48
CA LYS A 40 0.34 -9.71 -10.94
C LYS A 40 1.30 -9.88 -9.74
N SER A 41 0.90 -10.69 -8.77
CA SER A 41 1.58 -10.86 -7.47
C SER A 41 3.06 -11.23 -7.58
N GLU A 42 3.48 -11.87 -8.67
CA GLU A 42 4.86 -12.33 -8.87
C GLU A 42 5.80 -11.28 -9.45
N ALA A 43 5.27 -10.27 -10.17
CA ALA A 43 6.11 -9.33 -10.92
C ALA A 43 6.54 -8.11 -10.09
N MET A 44 5.74 -7.74 -9.08
CA MET A 44 5.98 -6.58 -8.25
C MET A 44 5.56 -6.88 -6.83
N SER A 45 6.44 -6.61 -5.86
CA SER A 45 6.16 -6.84 -4.45
C SER A 45 5.09 -5.89 -3.91
N PHE A 46 4.41 -6.32 -2.86
CA PHE A 46 3.47 -5.51 -2.09
C PHE A 46 4.03 -4.11 -1.77
N ASP A 47 5.26 -4.02 -1.26
CA ASP A 47 5.87 -2.76 -0.87
C ASP A 47 6.08 -1.81 -2.05
N VAL A 48 6.43 -2.33 -3.23
CA VAL A 48 6.58 -1.49 -4.43
C VAL A 48 5.21 -0.96 -4.87
N LYS A 49 4.18 -1.81 -4.89
CA LYS A 49 2.81 -1.40 -5.23
C LYS A 49 2.28 -0.35 -4.26
N LEU A 50 2.46 -0.58 -2.97
CA LEU A 50 2.03 0.35 -1.94
C LEU A 50 2.77 1.68 -2.06
N ASN A 51 4.09 1.69 -2.26
CA ASN A 51 4.83 2.94 -2.42
C ASN A 51 4.38 3.71 -3.66
N LEU A 52 4.16 3.03 -4.80
CA LEU A 52 3.60 3.66 -5.99
C LEU A 52 2.25 4.32 -5.68
N LEU A 53 1.38 3.62 -4.95
CA LEU A 53 0.10 4.14 -4.52
C LEU A 53 0.21 5.41 -3.65
N LEU A 54 1.08 5.39 -2.64
CA LEU A 54 1.20 6.50 -1.67
C LEU A 54 1.86 7.75 -2.29
N GLU A 55 2.74 7.59 -3.28
CA GLU A 55 3.39 8.70 -4.00
C GLU A 55 2.40 9.53 -4.83
N LEU A 56 1.20 9.00 -5.11
CA LEU A 56 0.16 9.71 -5.84
C LEU A 56 -0.49 10.85 -5.04
N ASN A 57 -0.19 10.94 -3.74
CA ASN A 57 -0.71 11.96 -2.84
C ASN A 57 -2.25 12.06 -2.74
N TYR A 58 -2.97 11.01 -3.12
CA TYR A 58 -4.42 10.90 -2.91
C TYR A 58 -4.79 10.72 -1.44
N PHE A 59 -3.96 10.00 -0.69
CA PHE A 59 -4.15 9.79 0.74
C PHE A 59 -3.56 10.95 1.54
N ASP A 60 -4.24 11.38 2.58
CA ASP A 60 -3.69 12.35 3.52
C ASP A 60 -2.49 11.78 4.29
N LYS A 61 -1.84 12.63 5.10
CA LYS A 61 -0.65 12.24 5.86
C LYS A 61 -0.91 11.09 6.83
N LEU A 62 -2.08 11.08 7.48
CA LEU A 62 -2.45 10.07 8.48
C LEU A 62 -2.70 8.72 7.82
N LYS A 63 -3.45 8.68 6.72
CA LYS A 63 -3.72 7.47 5.94
C LYS A 63 -2.42 6.86 5.41
N ARG A 64 -1.53 7.67 4.82
CA ARG A 64 -0.20 7.21 4.37
C ARG A 64 0.63 6.60 5.51
N GLU A 65 0.56 7.18 6.70
CA GLU A 65 1.26 6.67 7.89
C GLU A 65 0.72 5.29 8.30
N LYS A 66 -0.61 5.11 8.32
CA LYS A 66 -1.27 3.83 8.60
C LYS A 66 -0.85 2.73 7.61
N PHE A 67 -0.87 3.03 6.31
CA PHE A 67 -0.42 2.09 5.27
C PHE A 67 1.03 1.65 5.47
N ARG A 68 1.93 2.58 5.81
CA ARG A 68 3.34 2.26 6.08
C ARG A 68 3.49 1.35 7.30
N ARG A 69 2.78 1.65 8.40
CA ARG A 69 2.81 0.78 9.60
C ARG A 69 2.26 -0.62 9.32
N PHE A 70 1.23 -0.74 8.48
CA PHE A 70 0.74 -2.05 8.05
C PHE A 70 1.79 -2.83 7.25
N SER A 71 2.46 -2.20 6.29
CA SER A 71 3.57 -2.81 5.53
C SER A 71 4.69 -3.31 6.46
N GLU A 72 5.06 -2.51 7.45
CA GLU A 72 6.07 -2.90 8.45
C GLU A 72 5.65 -4.13 9.27
N ILE A 73 4.40 -4.15 9.78
CA ILE A 73 3.83 -5.30 10.50
C ILE A 73 3.86 -6.54 9.62
N ARG A 74 3.37 -6.44 8.39
CA ARG A 74 3.38 -7.53 7.41
C ARG A 74 4.78 -8.07 7.19
N ASN A 75 5.76 -7.19 7.02
CA ASN A 75 7.14 -7.58 6.75
C ASN A 75 7.77 -8.31 7.94
N LYS A 76 7.46 -7.93 9.18
CA LYS A 76 7.90 -8.69 10.36
C LYS A 76 7.31 -10.09 10.37
N PHE A 77 5.98 -10.23 10.18
CA PHE A 77 5.33 -11.54 10.14
C PHE A 77 5.79 -12.42 8.97
N ALA A 78 6.13 -11.82 7.82
CA ALA A 78 6.56 -12.55 6.63
C ALA A 78 8.00 -13.07 6.72
N HIS A 79 8.90 -12.31 7.37
CA HIS A 79 10.34 -12.59 7.30
C HIS A 79 10.94 -13.09 8.61
N LEU A 80 10.28 -12.90 9.76
CA LEU A 80 10.81 -13.30 11.06
C LEU A 80 10.03 -14.49 11.61
N ALA A 81 10.69 -15.65 11.64
CA ALA A 81 10.09 -16.91 12.08
C ALA A 81 9.70 -16.91 13.56
N ASP A 82 10.40 -16.14 14.38
CA ASP A 82 10.21 -15.96 15.83
C ASP A 82 9.09 -14.98 16.18
N VAL A 83 8.57 -14.22 15.22
CA VAL A 83 7.39 -13.36 15.43
C VAL A 83 6.12 -14.19 15.29
N ILE A 84 5.55 -14.60 16.42
CA ILE A 84 4.36 -15.47 16.51
C ILE A 84 3.13 -14.74 17.05
N THR A 85 3.31 -13.68 17.82
CA THR A 85 2.25 -12.82 18.37
C THR A 85 2.35 -11.38 17.87
N PHE A 86 1.28 -10.59 18.06
CA PHE A 86 1.34 -9.16 17.78
C PHE A 86 2.26 -8.43 18.77
N THR A 87 2.34 -8.91 20.01
CA THR A 87 3.29 -8.41 21.02
C THR A 87 4.73 -8.55 20.54
N ASP A 88 5.17 -9.74 20.10
CA ASP A 88 6.52 -9.94 19.54
C ASP A 88 6.78 -8.98 18.36
N CYS A 89 5.78 -8.81 17.50
CA CYS A 89 5.87 -7.93 16.34
C CYS A 89 6.08 -6.47 16.75
N TYR A 90 5.31 -5.98 17.72
CA TYR A 90 5.32 -4.57 18.11
C TYR A 90 6.57 -4.20 18.90
N GLU A 91 7.09 -5.12 19.71
CA GLU A 91 8.40 -4.97 20.36
C GLU A 91 9.52 -4.81 19.32
N ARG A 92 9.47 -5.59 18.22
CA ARG A 92 10.45 -5.50 17.12
C ARG A 92 10.31 -4.26 16.25
N LEU A 93 9.16 -3.58 16.29
CA LEU A 93 8.90 -2.39 15.49
C LEU A 93 9.24 -1.09 16.20
N GLY A 94 9.29 -1.08 17.53
CA GLY A 94 9.71 0.07 18.33
C GLY A 94 8.78 1.29 18.17
N GLY A 95 8.02 1.60 19.21
CA GLY A 95 7.19 2.81 19.24
C GLY A 95 5.92 2.76 18.39
N ILE A 96 5.60 1.63 17.74
CA ILE A 96 4.32 1.45 17.02
C ILE A 96 3.10 1.60 17.94
N GLU A 97 3.24 1.23 19.22
CA GLU A 97 2.19 1.43 20.22
C GLU A 97 1.80 2.90 20.40
N ASN A 98 2.75 3.83 20.27
CA ASN A 98 2.46 5.26 20.41
C ASN A 98 1.59 5.75 19.26
N HIS A 99 1.77 5.18 18.07
CA HIS A 99 0.89 5.43 16.93
C HIS A 99 -0.51 4.89 17.21
N PHE A 100 -0.62 3.66 17.69
CA PHE A 100 -1.91 3.04 18.00
C PHE A 100 -2.67 3.74 19.12
N LYS A 101 -1.99 4.12 20.21
CA LYS A 101 -2.61 4.89 21.31
C LYS A 101 -3.14 6.24 20.83
N ARG A 102 -2.46 6.87 19.87
CA ARG A 102 -2.88 8.13 19.26
C ARG A 102 -4.06 7.96 18.29
N TRP A 103 -4.06 6.90 17.49
CA TRP A 103 -5.10 6.66 16.48
C TRP A 103 -6.36 6.05 17.07
N TYR A 104 -6.20 5.19 18.08
CA TYR A 104 -7.25 4.34 18.65
C TYR A 104 -7.23 4.39 20.19
N PRO A 105 -7.36 5.59 20.81
CA PRO A 105 -7.26 5.73 22.27
C PRO A 105 -8.30 4.90 23.04
N SER A 106 -9.47 4.67 22.45
CA SER A 106 -10.56 3.92 23.08
C SER A 106 -10.32 2.41 23.18
N ALA A 107 -9.41 1.84 22.40
CA ALA A 107 -9.14 0.41 22.43
C ALA A 107 -8.52 -0.04 23.76
N ALA A 108 -7.64 0.80 24.33
CA ALA A 108 -6.96 0.52 25.60
C ALA A 108 -7.90 0.54 26.83
N ILE A 109 -9.13 1.02 26.67
CA ILE A 109 -10.14 1.02 27.74
C ILE A 109 -10.70 -0.40 27.96
N LYS A 110 -10.74 -1.21 26.89
CA LYS A 110 -11.49 -2.48 26.88
C LYS A 110 -10.60 -3.72 26.93
N LYS A 111 -9.33 -3.60 26.54
CA LYS A 111 -8.42 -4.73 26.33
C LYS A 111 -7.01 -4.38 26.80
N SER A 112 -6.23 -5.41 27.12
CA SER A 112 -4.82 -5.28 27.51
C SER A 112 -3.98 -6.40 26.88
N GLY A 113 -2.65 -6.24 26.93
CA GLY A 113 -1.70 -7.24 26.43
C GLY A 113 -1.91 -7.60 24.94
N GLU A 114 -1.79 -8.89 24.63
CA GLU A 114 -1.93 -9.40 23.26
C GLU A 114 -3.33 -9.13 22.66
N ASP A 115 -4.39 -9.16 23.47
CA ASP A 115 -5.74 -8.88 23.00
C ASP A 115 -5.90 -7.43 22.56
N LEU A 116 -5.23 -6.49 23.24
CA LEU A 116 -5.16 -5.09 22.82
C LEU A 116 -4.36 -4.96 21.52
N ASN A 117 -3.22 -5.64 21.41
CA ASN A 117 -2.37 -5.58 20.22
C ASN A 117 -3.09 -6.13 18.97
N LYS A 118 -3.84 -7.21 19.15
CA LYS A 118 -4.74 -7.77 18.13
C LYS A 118 -5.86 -6.81 17.76
N GLU A 119 -6.43 -6.09 18.73
CA GLU A 119 -7.46 -5.09 18.47
C GLU A 119 -6.92 -3.90 17.66
N TYR A 120 -5.74 -3.39 18.02
CA TYR A 120 -5.09 -2.36 17.24
C TYR A 120 -4.85 -2.76 15.79
N TYR A 121 -4.43 -4.00 15.56
CA TYR A 121 -4.31 -4.54 14.21
C TYR A 121 -5.67 -4.58 13.49
N ASN A 122 -6.74 -5.01 14.16
CA ASN A 122 -8.08 -5.06 13.57
C ASN A 122 -8.55 -3.68 13.12
N LEU A 123 -8.40 -2.68 13.98
CA LEU A 123 -8.79 -1.30 13.69
C LEU A 123 -7.97 -0.71 12.54
N LEU A 124 -6.65 -0.93 12.55
CA LEU A 124 -5.79 -0.54 11.45
C LEU A 124 -6.24 -1.18 10.13
N LYS A 125 -6.51 -2.49 10.15
CA LYS A 125 -6.99 -3.19 8.97
C LYS A 125 -8.30 -2.59 8.46
N THR A 126 -9.28 -2.39 9.34
CA THR A 126 -10.58 -1.82 8.97
C THR A 126 -10.40 -0.48 8.29
N ASP A 127 -9.63 0.43 8.88
CA ASP A 127 -9.35 1.75 8.30
C ASP A 127 -8.72 1.64 6.89
N LEU A 128 -7.76 0.74 6.70
CA LEU A 128 -7.09 0.59 5.40
C LEU A 128 -8.01 0.01 4.33
N PHE A 129 -8.92 -0.88 4.69
CA PHE A 129 -9.89 -1.45 3.75
C PHE A 129 -10.99 -0.45 3.42
N GLU A 130 -11.46 0.34 4.39
CA GLU A 130 -12.37 1.46 4.16
C GLU A 130 -11.71 2.51 3.26
N ASP A 131 -10.48 2.91 3.56
CA ASP A 131 -9.72 3.88 2.75
C ASP A 131 -9.57 3.45 1.29
N ILE A 132 -9.41 2.15 1.01
CA ILE A 132 -9.35 1.61 -0.34
C ILE A 132 -10.74 1.51 -0.99
N THR A 133 -11.78 1.19 -0.21
CA THR A 133 -13.15 1.04 -0.70
C THR A 133 -13.73 2.39 -1.08
N ASP A 134 -13.68 3.37 -0.18
CA ASP A 134 -14.07 4.77 -0.44
C ASP A 134 -13.41 5.32 -1.68
N PHE A 135 -12.13 4.96 -1.84
CA PHE A 135 -11.35 5.36 -2.97
C PHE A 135 -11.88 4.73 -4.28
N THR A 136 -12.21 3.44 -4.26
CA THR A 136 -12.77 2.71 -5.41
C THR A 136 -14.14 3.29 -5.81
N GLU A 137 -14.99 3.58 -4.83
CA GLU A 137 -16.31 4.21 -5.05
C GLU A 137 -16.19 5.65 -5.57
N TYR A 138 -15.26 6.44 -5.04
CA TYR A 138 -14.89 7.74 -5.62
C TYR A 138 -14.38 7.58 -7.07
N PHE A 139 -13.71 6.46 -7.36
CA PHE A 139 -13.26 6.15 -8.70
C PHE A 139 -14.41 5.93 -9.68
N ASP A 140 -15.35 5.07 -9.31
CA ASP A 140 -16.48 4.67 -10.15
C ASP A 140 -17.56 5.75 -10.32
N SER A 141 -17.75 6.63 -9.33
CA SER A 141 -18.86 7.61 -9.30
C SER A 141 -18.62 8.89 -10.11
N THR A 142 -17.38 9.26 -10.42
CA THR A 142 -17.08 10.53 -11.11
C THR A 142 -16.97 10.36 -12.63
N LYS A 143 -18.04 10.71 -13.37
CA LYS A 143 -18.09 10.94 -14.83
C LYS A 143 -17.08 11.98 -15.37
N LYS A 144 -16.30 12.64 -14.51
CA LYS A 144 -15.23 13.61 -14.85
C LYS A 144 -13.90 12.94 -15.26
N LYS A 145 -13.80 11.61 -15.17
CA LYS A 145 -12.56 10.85 -15.28
C LYS A 145 -12.05 10.54 -16.69
N GLU A 146 -12.87 10.56 -17.74
CA GLU A 146 -12.37 10.19 -19.08
C GLU A 146 -11.27 11.13 -19.61
N LEU A 147 -11.24 12.40 -19.20
CA LEU A 147 -10.16 13.34 -19.58
C LEU A 147 -8.92 13.24 -18.68
N GLU A 148 -9.08 13.30 -17.35
CA GLU A 148 -7.92 13.27 -16.43
C GLU A 148 -7.21 11.91 -16.38
N VAL A 149 -7.96 10.80 -16.52
CA VAL A 149 -7.38 9.46 -16.54
C VAL A 149 -6.58 9.25 -17.82
N LYS A 150 -6.97 9.85 -18.95
CA LYS A 150 -6.25 9.72 -20.22
C LYS A 150 -4.90 10.43 -20.18
N GLU A 151 -4.85 11.66 -19.67
CA GLU A 151 -3.59 12.40 -19.47
C GLU A 151 -2.67 11.74 -18.43
N LYS A 152 -3.23 11.25 -17.33
CA LYS A 152 -2.46 10.50 -16.32
C LYS A 152 -1.97 9.17 -16.88
N ALA A 153 -2.81 8.40 -17.56
CA ALA A 153 -2.45 7.13 -18.19
C ALA A 153 -1.36 7.30 -19.25
N GLU A 154 -1.36 8.38 -20.05
CA GLU A 154 -0.27 8.69 -20.98
C GLU A 154 1.06 8.94 -20.24
N ARG A 155 1.05 9.78 -19.20
CA ARG A 155 2.22 10.06 -18.35
C ARG A 155 2.77 8.77 -17.72
N TYR A 156 1.87 7.89 -17.28
CA TYR A 156 2.26 6.63 -16.68
C TYR A 156 2.71 5.55 -17.67
N SER A 157 2.14 5.52 -18.88
CA SER A 157 2.61 4.63 -19.94
C SER A 157 4.09 4.87 -20.27
N LEU A 158 4.54 6.13 -20.17
CA LEU A 158 5.94 6.52 -20.28
C LEU A 158 6.78 5.93 -19.14
N ILE A 159 6.33 6.08 -17.89
CA ILE A 159 6.99 5.53 -16.71
C ILE A 159 7.13 4.02 -16.83
N LEU A 160 6.09 3.32 -17.27
CA LEU A 160 6.09 1.86 -17.42
C LEU A 160 6.95 1.37 -18.58
N LYS A 161 7.00 2.10 -19.70
CA LYS A 161 7.94 1.81 -20.80
C LYS A 161 9.38 1.89 -20.31
N GLU A 162 9.70 2.90 -19.52
CA GLU A 162 11.04 3.08 -18.97
C GLU A 162 11.36 2.05 -17.88
N MET A 163 10.40 1.68 -17.02
CA MET A 163 10.54 0.55 -16.08
C MET A 163 10.87 -0.75 -16.81
N ASN A 164 10.15 -1.06 -17.90
CA ASN A 164 10.40 -2.25 -18.70
C ASN A 164 11.76 -2.23 -19.40
N LYS A 165 12.25 -1.06 -19.84
CA LYS A 165 13.62 -0.94 -20.36
C LYS A 165 14.66 -1.19 -19.27
N LEU A 166 14.50 -0.56 -18.11
CA LEU A 166 15.46 -0.64 -17.01
C LEU A 166 15.51 -2.02 -16.34
N ALA A 167 14.38 -2.73 -16.30
CA ALA A 167 14.33 -4.12 -15.83
C ALA A 167 15.08 -5.06 -16.79
N LYS A 168 14.99 -4.81 -18.11
CA LYS A 168 15.72 -5.60 -19.13
C LYS A 168 17.23 -5.39 -19.10
N THR A 169 17.72 -4.27 -18.54
CA THR A 169 19.15 -3.98 -18.43
C THR A 169 19.78 -4.44 -17.10
N GLY A 170 19.05 -5.17 -16.25
CA GLY A 170 19.58 -5.71 -14.99
C GLY A 170 19.84 -4.67 -13.90
N THR A 171 19.23 -3.49 -14.00
CA THR A 171 19.48 -2.36 -13.09
C THR A 171 18.83 -2.61 -11.71
N GLU A 172 19.57 -2.39 -10.62
CA GLU A 172 19.05 -2.50 -9.25
C GLU A 172 17.75 -1.70 -9.07
N GLN A 173 16.73 -2.33 -8.46
CA GLN A 173 15.41 -1.75 -8.17
C GLN A 173 15.48 -0.36 -7.50
N ARG A 174 16.54 -0.11 -6.72
CA ARG A 174 16.80 1.16 -6.03
C ARG A 174 17.07 2.33 -6.99
N ARG A 175 17.80 2.09 -8.10
CA ARG A 175 18.06 3.09 -9.15
C ARG A 175 16.80 3.35 -9.97
N ILE A 176 16.02 2.31 -10.23
CA ILE A 176 14.71 2.40 -10.89
C ILE A 176 13.79 3.30 -10.07
N PHE A 177 13.70 3.07 -8.76
CA PHE A 177 12.88 3.88 -7.85
C PHE A 177 13.30 5.36 -7.79
N GLN A 178 14.61 5.65 -7.69
CA GLN A 178 15.08 7.05 -7.65
C GLN A 178 14.85 7.80 -8.96
N TYR A 179 15.02 7.14 -10.11
CA TYR A 179 14.74 7.74 -11.41
C TYR A 179 13.24 8.05 -11.59
N ILE A 180 12.38 7.10 -11.20
CA ILE A 180 10.92 7.28 -11.25
C ILE A 180 10.48 8.42 -10.35
N LYS A 181 10.97 8.46 -9.10
CA LYS A 181 10.68 9.55 -8.16
C LYS A 181 11.00 10.91 -8.77
N ARG A 182 12.16 11.05 -9.42
CA ARG A 182 12.58 12.29 -10.08
C ARG A 182 11.66 12.67 -11.24
N ARG A 183 11.26 11.70 -12.08
CA ARG A 183 10.36 11.93 -13.21
C ARG A 183 8.93 12.28 -12.80
N VAL A 184 8.39 11.64 -11.76
CA VAL A 184 7.08 11.97 -11.19
C VAL A 184 7.09 13.40 -10.65
N GLN A 185 8.15 13.78 -9.93
CA GLN A 185 8.32 15.14 -9.40
C GLN A 185 8.40 16.21 -10.51
N GLU A 186 9.19 15.97 -11.57
CA GLU A 186 9.29 16.85 -12.75
C GLU A 186 7.92 17.02 -13.45
N THR A 187 7.22 15.91 -13.61
CA THR A 187 5.93 15.87 -14.30
C THR A 187 4.82 16.56 -13.50
N MET A 188 4.85 16.44 -12.17
CA MET A 188 3.95 17.15 -11.26
C MET A 188 4.23 18.66 -11.24
N ARG A 189 5.51 19.07 -11.31
CA ARG A 189 5.92 20.48 -11.30
C ARG A 189 5.41 21.25 -12.52
N ASN A 190 5.47 20.63 -13.70
CA ASN A 190 5.03 21.25 -14.96
C ASN A 190 3.50 21.33 -15.13
N SER A 191 2.72 20.71 -14.25
CA SER A 191 1.24 20.78 -14.25
C SER A 191 0.65 21.91 -13.40
N PHE A 192 1.48 22.70 -12.70
CA PHE A 192 1.05 23.84 -11.88
C PHE A 192 1.48 25.20 -12.46
N GLU A 193 2.00 25.25 -13.69
CA GLU A 193 2.43 26.49 -14.37
C GLU A 193 1.43 27.01 -15.42
N TYR A 194 0.17 26.55 -15.37
CA TYR A 194 -0.94 27.09 -16.19
C TYR A 194 -2.08 27.61 -15.32
#